data_AF-A0A0B2V807-F1
#
_entry.id   AF-A0A0B2V807-F1
#
_cell.length_a   1.000
_cell.length_b   1.000
_cell.length_c   1.000
_cell.angle_alpha   90.00
_cell.angle_beta   90.00
_cell.angle_gamma   90.00
#
_symmetry.space_group_name_H-M   'P 1'
#
loop_
_entity.id
_entity.type
_entity.pdbx_description
1 polymer ?
#
loop_
_entity_poly.entity_id
_entity_poly.type
_entity_poly.pdbx_seq_one_letter_code
_entity_poly.pdbx_strand_id
1 'polypeptide(L)'
;MAISAPKAFGFLIATITARHHFFLTLLLRIETLIILIVIGGFLFYTRWLTARYRPLMRGQRLQHCALIEKLKFTPPKFIDLGFSNIPKNPGGTWRVKHENFSFFASCGSRPYMEDRMHYMNDPHQNLSIFSIFDGHGGPFVSQYLEENFSNAIRSRLLKSGPDARRLSNAVDAYDTVTQAVVTEVHNIDDAISRLNPSLTSFTGSTLISVILERKRFLTVVNVGDSRAVACDSMGRAIALSADHKPSNRIYTGKDAIINYSRVSSEVLFSTKGTSKSKA
;
A
#
# COMPACT_ATOMS: atom_id res chain seq x y z
N MET A 1 38.17 54.95 32.63
CA MET A 1 37.11 55.50 31.75
C MET A 1 35.83 54.69 31.96
N ALA A 2 34.99 55.10 32.91
CA ALA A 2 33.71 54.45 33.19
C ALA A 2 32.62 55.12 32.34
N ILE A 3 32.15 54.44 31.30
CA ILE A 3 30.96 54.90 30.56
C ILE A 3 29.78 54.72 31.52
N SER A 4 29.18 55.83 31.96
CA SER A 4 28.04 55.82 32.88
C SER A 4 26.90 54.95 32.32
N ALA A 5 26.52 53.90 33.06
CA ALA A 5 25.40 52.99 32.78
C ALA A 5 24.12 53.62 32.18
N PRO A 6 23.66 54.84 32.58
CA PRO A 6 22.48 55.47 31.95
C PRO A 6 22.63 55.77 30.45
N LYS A 7 23.85 56.01 29.94
CA LYS A 7 24.08 56.31 28.51
C LYS A 7 23.98 55.06 27.63
N ALA A 8 24.43 53.90 28.15
CA ALA A 8 24.32 52.63 27.45
C ALA A 8 22.86 52.13 27.37
N PHE A 9 22.10 52.34 28.44
CA PHE A 9 20.67 51.99 28.47
C PHE A 9 19.82 52.84 27.50
N GLY A 10 20.08 54.16 27.44
CA GLY A 10 19.42 55.04 26.47
C GLY A 10 19.71 54.68 25.01
N PHE A 11 20.95 54.27 24.71
CA PHE A 11 21.34 53.81 23.36
C PHE A 11 20.66 52.49 22.97
N LEU A 12 20.53 51.55 23.92
CA LEU A 12 19.81 50.28 23.68
C LEU A 12 18.32 50.51 23.39
N ILE A 13 17.65 51.37 24.17
CA ILE A 13 16.24 51.70 23.92
C ILE A 13 16.08 52.39 22.55
N ALA A 14 16.96 53.33 22.20
CA ALA A 14 16.91 54.04 20.93
C ALA A 14 17.13 53.12 19.72
N THR A 15 18.01 52.11 19.84
CA THR A 15 18.22 51.13 18.76
C THR A 15 17.05 50.16 18.62
N ILE A 16 16.40 49.78 19.72
CA ILE A 16 15.18 48.96 19.71
C ILE A 16 14.02 49.75 19.08
N THR A 17 13.81 51.00 19.46
CA THR A 17 12.74 51.83 18.91
C THR A 17 12.97 52.15 17.43
N ALA A 18 14.20 52.44 17.01
CA ALA A 18 14.53 52.66 15.60
C ALA A 18 14.33 51.40 14.76
N ARG A 19 14.73 50.22 15.27
CA ARG A 19 14.46 48.92 14.61
C ARG A 19 12.96 48.63 14.51
N HIS A 20 12.20 48.91 15.56
CA HIS A 20 10.75 48.77 15.58
C HIS A 20 10.08 49.68 14.54
N HIS A 21 10.49 50.95 14.49
CA HIS A 21 9.97 51.91 13.52
C HIS A 21 10.30 51.51 12.08
N PHE A 22 11.54 51.10 11.82
CA PHE A 22 11.97 50.61 10.51
C PHE A 22 11.17 49.39 10.06
N PHE A 23 10.94 48.43 10.97
CA PHE A 23 10.15 47.24 10.70
C PHE A 23 8.68 47.56 10.41
N LEU A 24 8.09 48.52 11.14
CA LEU A 24 6.75 49.06 10.87
C LEU A 24 6.68 49.72 9.49
N THR A 25 7.65 50.57 9.14
CA THR A 25 7.67 51.23 7.82
C THR A 25 7.85 50.22 6.69
N LEU A 26 8.61 49.14 6.92
CA LEU A 26 8.76 48.04 5.96
C LEU A 26 7.44 47.25 5.80
N LEU A 27 6.73 46.96 6.89
CA LEU A 27 5.43 46.26 6.89
C LEU A 27 4.31 47.08 6.23
N LEU A 28 4.37 48.40 6.35
CA LEU A 28 3.42 49.35 5.76
C LEU A 28 3.68 49.62 4.27
N ARG A 29 4.73 49.01 3.68
CA ARG A 29 4.93 49.08 2.24
C ARG A 29 3.83 48.33 1.51
N ILE A 30 3.38 48.88 0.40
CA ILE A 30 2.30 48.27 -0.38
C ILE A 30 2.74 46.92 -0.96
N GLU A 31 4.02 46.78 -1.29
CA GLU A 31 4.62 45.55 -1.80
C GLU A 31 4.59 44.42 -0.76
N THR A 32 4.90 44.73 0.51
CA THR A 32 4.84 43.72 1.59
C THR A 32 3.40 43.32 1.88
N LEU A 33 2.45 44.25 1.80
CA LEU A 33 1.03 43.96 1.95
C LEU A 33 0.53 43.02 0.83
N ILE A 34 0.92 43.29 -0.43
CA ILE A 34 0.58 42.44 -1.58
C ILE A 34 1.13 41.03 -1.39
N ILE A 35 2.41 40.90 -1.01
CA ILE A 35 3.04 39.58 -0.77
C ILE A 35 2.30 38.81 0.34
N LEU A 36 1.95 39.47 1.44
CA LEU A 36 1.21 38.85 2.55
C LEU A 36 -0.20 38.40 2.12
N ILE A 37 -0.90 39.18 1.29
CA ILE A 37 -2.20 38.80 0.74
C ILE A 37 -2.08 37.58 -0.16
N VAL A 38 -1.06 37.52 -1.04
CA VAL A 38 -0.83 36.37 -1.93
C VAL A 38 -0.51 35.12 -1.13
N ILE A 39 0.38 35.20 -0.13
CA ILE A 39 0.71 34.07 0.75
C ILE A 39 -0.52 33.64 1.55
N GLY A 40 -1.27 34.58 2.11
CA GLY A 40 -2.51 34.29 2.85
C GLY A 40 -3.56 33.62 1.98
N GLY A 41 -3.74 34.09 0.74
CA GLY A 41 -4.62 33.49 -0.25
C GLY A 41 -4.19 32.08 -0.64
N PHE A 42 -2.89 31.85 -0.85
CA PHE A 42 -2.34 30.53 -1.13
C PHE A 42 -2.54 29.55 0.05
N LEU A 43 -2.27 29.99 1.28
CA LEU A 43 -2.50 29.18 2.49
C LEU A 43 -3.98 28.89 2.71
N PHE A 44 -4.85 29.86 2.47
CA PHE A 44 -6.30 29.66 2.53
C PHE A 44 -6.76 28.66 1.46
N TYR A 45 -6.31 28.83 0.22
CA TYR A 45 -6.64 27.94 -0.89
C TYR A 45 -6.19 26.50 -0.63
N THR A 46 -4.94 26.30 -0.19
CA THR A 46 -4.42 24.96 0.14
C THR A 46 -5.17 24.32 1.32
N ARG A 47 -5.53 25.09 2.35
CA ARG A 47 -6.39 24.59 3.44
C ARG A 47 -7.80 24.23 2.97
N TRP A 48 -8.42 25.07 2.14
CA TRP A 48 -9.73 24.81 1.56
C TRP A 48 -9.71 23.56 0.67
N LEU A 49 -8.71 23.45 -0.22
CA LEU A 49 -8.50 22.31 -1.09
C LEU A 49 -8.34 21.03 -0.25
N THR A 50 -7.48 21.06 0.76
CA THR A 50 -7.28 19.93 1.67
C THR A 50 -8.58 19.57 2.38
N ALA A 51 -9.34 20.54 2.89
CA ALA A 51 -10.61 20.28 3.56
C ALA A 51 -11.68 19.69 2.61
N ARG A 52 -11.72 20.16 1.36
CA ARG A 52 -12.67 19.72 0.34
C ARG A 52 -12.41 18.29 -0.14
N TYR A 53 -11.15 17.93 -0.33
CA TYR A 53 -10.75 16.63 -0.88
C TYR A 53 -10.37 15.60 0.18
N ARG A 54 -10.06 16.00 1.42
CA ARG A 54 -9.77 15.08 2.53
C ARG A 54 -10.87 14.02 2.75
N PRO A 55 -12.19 14.32 2.68
CA PRO A 55 -13.24 13.31 2.78
C PRO A 55 -13.23 12.29 1.64
N LEU A 56 -12.89 12.74 0.42
CA LEU A 56 -12.76 11.87 -0.76
C LEU A 56 -11.53 10.96 -0.63
N MET A 57 -10.39 11.53 -0.24
CA MET A 57 -9.13 10.80 0.01
C MET A 57 -9.23 9.80 1.16
N ARG A 58 -10.03 10.12 2.19
CA ARG A 58 -10.33 9.21 3.31
C ARG A 58 -11.46 8.22 3.01
N GLY A 59 -12.02 8.22 1.80
CA GLY A 59 -13.10 7.31 1.43
C GLY A 59 -14.39 7.51 2.24
N GLN A 60 -14.61 8.68 2.87
CA GLN A 60 -15.82 8.96 3.68
C GLN A 60 -17.11 9.01 2.86
N ARG A 61 -17.00 9.07 1.52
CA ARG A 61 -18.12 8.96 0.57
C ARG A 61 -18.29 7.57 -0.04
N LEU A 62 -17.43 6.61 0.33
CA LEU A 62 -17.73 5.21 0.09
C LEU A 62 -18.94 4.93 0.99
N GLN A 63 -20.10 4.66 0.37
CA GLN A 63 -21.28 4.27 1.12
C GLN A 63 -20.85 3.14 2.05
N HIS A 64 -21.19 3.28 3.34
CA HIS A 64 -21.07 2.21 4.30
C HIS A 64 -22.07 1.15 3.83
N CYS A 65 -21.68 0.32 2.85
CA CYS A 65 -22.44 -0.84 2.50
C CYS A 65 -22.55 -1.62 3.80
N ALA A 66 -23.76 -1.68 4.35
CA ALA A 66 -24.09 -2.55 5.45
C ALA A 66 -23.82 -3.98 4.95
N LEU A 67 -22.56 -4.41 5.12
CA LEU A 67 -21.99 -5.62 4.55
C LEU A 67 -22.64 -6.87 5.16
N ILE A 68 -23.43 -6.71 6.22
CA ILE A 68 -23.94 -7.79 7.05
C ILE A 68 -25.20 -8.43 6.44
N GLU A 69 -26.02 -7.70 5.67
CA GLU A 69 -27.28 -8.26 5.11
C GLU A 69 -27.20 -8.72 3.65
N LYS A 70 -26.22 -8.27 2.86
CA LYS A 70 -26.06 -8.69 1.45
C LYS A 70 -25.19 -9.92 1.24
N LEU A 71 -24.53 -10.44 2.27
CA LEU A 71 -23.66 -11.62 2.18
C LEU A 71 -24.43 -12.94 2.35
N LYS A 72 -25.53 -13.14 1.60
CA LYS A 72 -25.95 -14.51 1.27
C LYS A 72 -24.93 -15.07 0.30
N PHE A 73 -23.80 -15.51 0.84
CA PHE A 73 -22.70 -16.11 0.11
C PHE A 73 -23.18 -17.42 -0.52
N THR A 74 -23.58 -17.36 -1.79
CA THR A 74 -23.59 -18.53 -2.66
C THR A 74 -22.12 -18.89 -2.94
N PRO A 75 -21.71 -20.17 -2.80
CA PRO A 75 -20.32 -20.55 -3.02
C PRO A 75 -19.93 -20.21 -4.47
N PRO A 76 -18.86 -19.41 -4.68
CA PRO A 76 -18.43 -19.03 -6.02
C PRO A 76 -17.93 -20.27 -6.77
N LYS A 77 -18.14 -20.30 -8.09
CA LYS A 77 -17.44 -21.24 -8.98
C LYS A 77 -15.92 -20.97 -8.89
N PHE A 78 -15.11 -21.94 -9.30
CA PHE A 78 -13.68 -21.70 -9.48
C PHE A 78 -13.51 -20.54 -10.48
N ILE A 79 -12.76 -19.52 -10.10
CA ILE A 79 -12.50 -18.34 -10.93
C ILE A 79 -11.00 -18.16 -11.02
N ASP A 80 -10.49 -18.03 -12.24
CA ASP A 80 -9.09 -17.80 -12.56
C ASP A 80 -9.05 -16.69 -13.62
N LEU A 81 -8.61 -15.50 -13.23
CA LEU A 81 -8.72 -14.28 -14.02
C LEU A 81 -7.38 -13.54 -14.05
N GLY A 82 -6.83 -13.38 -15.25
CA GLY A 82 -5.71 -12.50 -15.54
C GLY A 82 -6.10 -11.34 -16.48
N PHE A 83 -5.10 -10.57 -16.87
CA PHE A 83 -5.04 -9.51 -17.88
C PHE A 83 -5.32 -9.97 -19.33
N SER A 84 -5.78 -11.20 -19.56
CA SER A 84 -5.82 -11.87 -20.87
C SER A 84 -6.72 -11.25 -21.96
N ASN A 85 -7.31 -10.06 -21.76
CA ASN A 85 -8.17 -9.38 -22.73
C ASN A 85 -8.02 -7.84 -22.75
N ILE A 86 -6.80 -7.27 -22.65
CA ILE A 86 -6.62 -5.82 -22.83
C ILE A 86 -6.45 -5.46 -24.32
N PRO A 87 -7.23 -4.50 -24.86
CA PRO A 87 -6.99 -3.93 -26.17
C PRO A 87 -5.59 -3.30 -26.23
N LYS A 88 -4.78 -3.65 -27.24
CA LYS A 88 -3.40 -3.16 -27.46
C LYS A 88 -3.30 -1.68 -27.85
N ASN A 89 -4.20 -0.83 -27.38
CA ASN A 89 -4.24 0.58 -27.75
C ASN A 89 -3.69 1.45 -26.61
N PRO A 90 -2.82 2.45 -26.91
CA PRO A 90 -2.38 3.42 -25.92
C PRO A 90 -3.58 4.15 -25.32
N GLY A 91 -3.58 4.33 -24.00
CA GLY A 91 -4.69 4.94 -23.25
C GLY A 91 -5.83 3.98 -22.87
N GLY A 92 -5.69 2.67 -23.15
CA GLY A 92 -6.65 1.66 -22.71
C GLY A 92 -6.82 1.63 -21.19
N THR A 93 -8.08 1.60 -20.74
CA THR A 93 -8.43 1.23 -19.36
C THR A 93 -8.99 -0.18 -19.37
N TRP A 94 -8.70 -0.92 -18.31
CA TRP A 94 -9.23 -2.25 -18.09
C TRP A 94 -9.90 -2.28 -16.72
N ARG A 95 -11.08 -2.90 -16.65
CA ARG A 95 -11.77 -3.09 -15.38
C ARG A 95 -12.50 -4.42 -15.35
N VAL A 96 -12.50 -5.02 -14.17
CA VAL A 96 -13.38 -6.13 -13.83
C VAL A 96 -14.14 -5.74 -12.58
N LYS A 97 -15.46 -5.93 -12.60
CA LYS A 97 -16.33 -5.66 -11.46
C LYS A 97 -17.07 -6.95 -11.09
N HIS A 98 -16.73 -7.49 -9.93
CA HIS A 98 -17.47 -8.55 -9.25
C HIS A 98 -18.34 -7.93 -8.15
N GLU A 99 -19.22 -8.72 -7.53
CA GLU A 99 -20.07 -8.25 -6.42
C GLU A 99 -19.24 -7.79 -5.21
N ASN A 100 -18.15 -8.50 -4.93
CA ASN A 100 -17.34 -8.31 -3.71
C ASN A 100 -15.96 -7.68 -3.96
N PHE A 101 -15.53 -7.57 -5.22
CA PHE A 101 -14.22 -6.99 -5.55
C PHE A 101 -14.27 -6.34 -6.92
N SER A 102 -13.29 -5.48 -7.18
CA SER A 102 -13.08 -4.92 -8.50
C SER A 102 -11.60 -4.73 -8.77
N PHE A 103 -11.21 -4.94 -10.01
CA PHE A 103 -9.91 -4.54 -10.49
C PHE A 103 -10.05 -3.41 -11.49
N PHE A 104 -9.07 -2.53 -11.48
CA PHE A 104 -8.96 -1.43 -12.42
C PHE A 104 -7.49 -1.23 -12.76
N ALA A 105 -7.21 -1.08 -14.05
CA ALA A 105 -5.87 -0.83 -14.56
C ALA A 105 -5.95 0.19 -15.69
N SER A 106 -4.91 1.01 -15.83
CA SER A 106 -4.79 1.97 -16.93
C SER A 106 -3.33 2.09 -17.32
N CYS A 107 -3.05 2.07 -18.62
CA CYS A 107 -1.71 2.32 -19.16
C CYS A 107 -1.20 3.73 -18.83
N GLY A 108 -2.12 4.67 -18.55
CA GLY A 108 -1.78 6.07 -18.31
C GLY A 108 -0.99 6.66 -19.48
N SER A 109 0.08 7.39 -19.16
CA SER A 109 0.98 8.02 -20.14
C SER A 109 2.12 7.11 -20.62
N ARG A 110 2.18 5.85 -20.15
CA ARG A 110 3.24 4.91 -20.58
C ARG A 110 2.95 4.40 -22.00
N PRO A 111 3.99 4.14 -22.81
CA PRO A 111 3.82 3.65 -24.18
C PRO A 111 3.24 2.22 -24.25
N TYR A 112 3.41 1.43 -23.20
CA TYR A 112 2.90 0.06 -23.08
C TYR A 112 2.58 -0.27 -21.61
N MET A 113 1.73 -1.28 -21.42
CA MET A 113 1.28 -1.72 -20.10
C MET A 113 2.10 -2.94 -19.64
N GLU A 114 2.98 -2.73 -18.66
CA GLU A 114 3.79 -3.79 -18.05
C GLU A 114 3.11 -4.43 -16.85
N ASP A 115 2.23 -3.70 -16.15
CA ASP A 115 1.54 -4.24 -14.99
C ASP A 115 0.66 -5.44 -15.38
N ARG A 116 0.57 -6.39 -14.46
CA ARG A 116 -0.36 -7.53 -14.50
C ARG A 116 -1.08 -7.68 -13.17
N MET A 117 -2.18 -8.41 -13.19
CA MET A 117 -2.93 -8.83 -12.02
C MET A 117 -3.35 -10.26 -12.20
N HIS A 118 -3.60 -10.92 -11.09
CA HIS A 118 -4.22 -12.22 -11.11
C HIS A 118 -5.19 -12.37 -9.95
N TYR A 119 -6.38 -12.90 -10.22
CA TYR A 119 -7.33 -13.30 -9.20
C TYR A 119 -7.68 -14.77 -9.37
N MET A 120 -7.44 -15.53 -8.31
CA MET A 120 -7.79 -16.95 -8.24
C MET A 120 -8.68 -17.19 -7.02
N ASN A 121 -9.78 -17.91 -7.22
CA ASN A 121 -10.64 -18.39 -6.15
C ASN A 121 -10.87 -19.89 -6.27
N ASP A 122 -10.40 -20.63 -5.26
CA ASP A 122 -10.65 -22.05 -5.08
C ASP A 122 -11.70 -22.26 -3.98
N PRO A 123 -12.97 -22.53 -4.34
CA PRO A 123 -14.04 -22.75 -3.37
C PRO A 123 -13.87 -24.05 -2.57
N HIS A 124 -13.19 -25.06 -3.12
CA HIS A 124 -12.96 -26.33 -2.44
C HIS A 124 -12.01 -26.18 -1.26
N GLN A 125 -11.07 -25.23 -1.36
CA GLN A 125 -10.11 -24.91 -0.31
C GLN A 125 -10.50 -23.66 0.49
N ASN A 126 -11.59 -22.98 0.11
CA ASN A 126 -11.98 -21.67 0.65
C ASN A 126 -10.79 -20.69 0.63
N LEU A 127 -10.13 -20.63 -0.53
CA LEU A 127 -8.89 -19.90 -0.78
C LEU A 127 -9.14 -18.87 -1.87
N SER A 128 -8.82 -17.61 -1.59
CA SER A 128 -8.82 -16.55 -2.60
C SER A 128 -7.45 -15.87 -2.63
N ILE A 129 -6.90 -15.65 -3.81
CA ILE A 129 -5.60 -15.02 -4.03
C ILE A 129 -5.82 -13.83 -4.96
N PHE A 130 -5.39 -12.65 -4.52
CA PHE A 130 -5.40 -11.41 -5.30
C PHE A 130 -3.96 -10.95 -5.45
N SER A 131 -3.47 -10.82 -6.67
CA SER A 131 -2.09 -10.44 -6.93
C SER A 131 -2.00 -9.30 -7.94
N ILE A 132 -1.04 -8.41 -7.74
CA ILE A 132 -0.65 -7.35 -8.67
C ILE A 132 0.86 -7.43 -8.84
N PHE A 133 1.30 -7.25 -10.08
CA PHE A 133 2.70 -7.32 -10.49
C PHE A 133 3.01 -6.08 -11.34
N ASP A 134 3.84 -5.17 -10.83
CA ASP A 134 4.30 -3.98 -11.56
C ASP A 134 5.58 -4.37 -12.31
N GLY A 135 5.49 -4.49 -13.64
CA GLY A 135 6.61 -4.93 -14.48
C GLY A 135 7.54 -3.78 -14.83
N HIS A 136 8.85 -4.05 -14.95
CA HIS A 136 9.82 -3.06 -15.40
C HIS A 136 10.89 -3.69 -16.30
N GLY A 137 11.29 -2.96 -17.35
CA GLY A 137 12.27 -3.43 -18.33
C GLY A 137 11.70 -4.39 -19.38
N GLY A 138 10.39 -4.65 -19.31
CA GLY A 138 9.60 -5.51 -20.18
C GLY A 138 8.54 -6.28 -19.38
N PRO A 139 7.42 -6.70 -20.01
CA PRO A 139 6.33 -7.40 -19.33
C PRO A 139 6.61 -8.87 -19.02
N PHE A 140 7.80 -9.39 -19.33
CA PHE A 140 8.09 -10.83 -19.28
C PHE A 140 7.89 -11.42 -17.89
N VAL A 141 8.50 -10.81 -16.87
CA VAL A 141 8.42 -11.30 -15.49
C VAL A 141 7.01 -11.13 -14.92
N SER A 142 6.38 -9.96 -15.12
CA SER A 142 5.01 -9.72 -14.63
C SER A 142 3.98 -10.65 -15.30
N GLN A 143 4.14 -10.96 -16.59
CA GLN A 143 3.31 -11.93 -17.30
C GLN A 143 3.54 -13.36 -16.81
N TYR A 144 4.79 -13.75 -16.57
CA TYR A 144 5.07 -15.07 -16.00
C TYR A 144 4.40 -15.23 -14.62
N LEU A 145 4.50 -14.20 -13.78
CA LEU A 145 3.87 -14.20 -12.46
C LEU A 145 2.34 -14.28 -12.56
N GLU A 146 1.72 -13.56 -13.48
CA GLU A 146 0.28 -13.67 -13.74
C GLU A 146 -0.15 -15.12 -14.06
N GLU A 147 0.57 -15.79 -14.95
CA GLU A 147 0.22 -17.13 -15.44
C GLU A 147 0.48 -18.24 -14.40
N ASN A 148 1.48 -18.06 -13.52
CA ASN A 148 2.02 -19.16 -12.72
C ASN A 148 1.89 -18.96 -11.20
N PHE A 149 1.92 -17.72 -10.70
CA PHE A 149 2.10 -17.43 -9.26
C PHE A 149 1.01 -18.05 -8.40
N SER A 150 -0.27 -17.73 -8.65
CA SER A 150 -1.37 -18.18 -7.78
C SER A 150 -1.51 -19.71 -7.76
N ASN A 151 -1.27 -20.36 -8.91
CA ASN A 151 -1.32 -21.81 -9.02
C ASN A 151 -0.16 -22.50 -8.28
N ALA A 152 1.04 -21.93 -8.32
CA ALA A 152 2.20 -22.41 -7.57
C ALA A 152 1.95 -22.28 -6.05
N ILE A 153 1.52 -21.11 -5.58
CA ILE A 153 1.15 -20.87 -4.17
C ILE A 153 0.06 -21.85 -3.72
N ARG A 154 -1.03 -21.97 -4.48
CA ARG A 154 -2.10 -22.93 -4.20
C ARG A 154 -1.57 -24.35 -4.04
N SER A 155 -0.75 -24.79 -4.99
CA SER A 155 -0.18 -26.14 -5.00
C SER A 155 0.72 -26.37 -3.79
N ARG A 156 1.53 -25.39 -3.40
CA ARG A 156 2.37 -25.45 -2.21
C ARG A 156 1.54 -25.54 -0.91
N LEU A 157 0.48 -24.74 -0.80
CA LEU A 157 -0.43 -24.76 0.35
C LEU A 157 -1.21 -26.09 0.45
N LEU A 158 -1.55 -26.70 -0.69
CA LEU A 158 -2.19 -28.02 -0.75
C LEU A 158 -1.26 -29.15 -0.31
N LYS A 159 -0.01 -29.14 -0.80
CA LYS A 159 1.03 -30.16 -0.48
C LYS A 159 1.43 -30.18 0.98
N SER A 160 1.31 -29.05 1.68
CA SER A 160 1.62 -28.94 3.11
C SER A 160 0.64 -29.70 4.03
N GLY A 161 -0.36 -30.40 3.46
CA GLY A 161 -1.20 -31.38 4.17
C GLY A 161 -2.31 -30.75 5.04
N PRO A 162 -3.40 -31.48 5.35
CA PRO A 162 -4.45 -30.99 6.26
C PRO A 162 -3.95 -30.82 7.70
N ASP A 163 -2.96 -31.60 8.14
CA ASP A 163 -2.53 -31.68 9.53
C ASP A 163 -1.67 -30.48 9.97
N ALA A 164 -0.78 -29.96 9.12
CA ALA A 164 -0.11 -28.67 9.36
C ALA A 164 -1.14 -27.51 9.41
N ARG A 165 -2.27 -27.65 8.69
CA ARG A 165 -3.38 -26.69 8.66
C ARG A 165 -4.40 -26.88 9.79
N ARG A 166 -4.37 -28.01 10.51
CA ARG A 166 -5.22 -28.32 11.69
C ARG A 166 -4.60 -27.83 13.00
N LEU A 167 -3.28 -27.72 13.06
CA LEU A 167 -2.56 -27.06 14.15
C LEU A 167 -2.69 -25.52 14.12
N SER A 168 -3.65 -24.97 13.37
CA SER A 168 -3.89 -23.53 13.16
C SER A 168 -4.49 -22.79 14.37
N ASN A 169 -4.50 -23.43 15.54
CA ASN A 169 -4.80 -22.80 16.83
C ASN A 169 -3.52 -22.53 17.67
N ALA A 170 -2.33 -22.94 17.19
CA ALA A 170 -1.05 -22.68 17.86
C ALA A 170 -0.20 -21.65 17.09
N VAL A 171 0.60 -20.88 17.84
CA VAL A 171 1.49 -19.81 17.36
C VAL A 171 2.46 -20.30 16.27
N ASP A 172 2.81 -21.59 16.27
CA ASP A 172 3.80 -22.20 15.35
C ASP A 172 3.26 -22.48 13.93
N ALA A 173 1.94 -22.57 13.75
CA ALA A 173 1.33 -22.75 12.43
C ALA A 173 1.42 -21.49 11.56
N TYR A 174 1.56 -20.32 12.20
CA TYR A 174 1.82 -19.04 11.53
C TYR A 174 3.11 -19.12 10.71
N ASP A 175 4.16 -19.68 11.31
CA ASP A 175 5.49 -19.72 10.70
C ASP A 175 5.53 -20.75 9.55
N THR A 176 4.86 -21.90 9.70
CA THR A 176 4.87 -22.95 8.66
C THR A 176 4.27 -22.48 7.33
N VAL A 177 3.12 -21.79 7.36
CA VAL A 177 2.49 -21.27 6.12
C VAL A 177 3.33 -20.14 5.52
N THR A 178 3.90 -19.29 6.37
CA THR A 178 4.83 -18.23 5.95
C THR A 178 6.01 -18.81 5.20
N GLN A 179 6.70 -19.80 5.80
CA GLN A 179 7.85 -20.46 5.21
C GLN A 179 7.49 -21.15 3.89
N ALA A 180 6.33 -21.80 3.82
CA ALA A 180 5.87 -22.43 2.59
C ALA A 180 5.69 -21.41 1.45
N VAL A 181 5.07 -20.26 1.73
CA VAL A 181 4.86 -19.18 0.75
C VAL A 181 6.19 -18.55 0.35
N VAL A 182 7.06 -18.22 1.29
CA VAL A 182 8.40 -17.65 1.03
C VAL A 182 9.24 -18.60 0.17
N THR A 183 9.28 -19.88 0.53
CA THR A 183 9.99 -20.89 -0.26
C THR A 183 9.46 -20.96 -1.68
N GLU A 184 8.13 -20.87 -1.87
CA GLU A 184 7.55 -20.91 -3.20
C GLU A 184 7.84 -19.65 -4.02
N VAL A 185 7.87 -18.48 -3.39
CA VAL A 185 8.31 -17.23 -4.05
C VAL A 185 9.74 -17.36 -4.56
N HIS A 186 10.66 -17.91 -3.75
CA HIS A 186 12.03 -18.17 -4.20
C HIS A 186 12.12 -19.21 -5.31
N ASN A 187 11.33 -20.29 -5.23
CA ASN A 187 11.27 -21.28 -6.31
C ASN A 187 10.80 -20.66 -7.64
N ILE A 188 9.82 -19.75 -7.58
CA ILE A 188 9.32 -19.03 -8.75
C ILE A 188 10.41 -18.10 -9.31
N ASP A 189 11.11 -17.35 -8.46
CA ASP A 189 12.22 -16.47 -8.87
C ASP A 189 13.36 -17.25 -9.55
N ASP A 190 13.73 -18.40 -8.98
CA ASP A 190 14.71 -19.32 -9.56
C ASP A 190 14.23 -19.89 -10.90
N ALA A 191 12.94 -20.22 -11.03
CA ALA A 191 12.36 -20.73 -12.26
C ALA A 191 12.38 -19.66 -13.38
N ILE A 192 11.96 -18.42 -13.05
CA ILE A 192 12.01 -17.28 -13.96
C ILE A 192 13.44 -17.05 -14.46
N SER A 193 14.40 -16.99 -13.54
CA SER A 193 15.82 -16.77 -13.84
C SER A 193 16.41 -17.84 -14.78
N ARG A 194 15.91 -19.08 -14.74
CA ARG A 194 16.35 -20.17 -15.62
C ARG A 194 15.67 -20.19 -16.99
N LEU A 195 14.46 -19.62 -17.11
CA LEU A 195 13.69 -19.68 -18.36
C LEU A 195 14.34 -18.88 -19.49
N ASN A 196 14.79 -17.67 -19.21
CA ASN A 196 15.50 -16.84 -20.18
C ASN A 196 16.46 -15.86 -19.48
N PRO A 197 17.67 -16.31 -19.13
CA PRO A 197 18.64 -15.49 -18.37
C PRO A 197 18.95 -14.15 -19.02
N SER A 198 19.00 -14.10 -20.36
CA SER A 198 19.29 -12.87 -21.10
C SER A 198 18.16 -11.83 -20.96
N LEU A 199 16.91 -12.27 -20.92
CA LEU A 199 15.76 -11.39 -20.77
C LEU A 199 15.53 -10.99 -19.32
N THR A 200 15.69 -11.93 -18.37
CA THR A 200 15.50 -11.67 -16.93
C THR A 200 16.61 -10.81 -16.32
N SER A 201 17.78 -10.70 -16.98
CA SER A 201 18.85 -9.80 -16.52
C SER A 201 18.48 -8.32 -16.61
N PHE A 202 17.52 -7.96 -17.46
CA PHE A 202 17.10 -6.57 -17.71
C PHE A 202 15.62 -6.32 -17.41
N THR A 203 14.89 -7.37 -17.04
CA THR A 203 13.45 -7.31 -16.76
C THR A 203 13.17 -7.79 -15.35
N GLY A 204 12.16 -7.21 -14.72
CA GLY A 204 11.76 -7.58 -13.37
C GLY A 204 10.30 -7.22 -13.12
N SER A 205 9.82 -7.57 -11.93
CA SER A 205 8.51 -7.14 -11.49
C SER A 205 8.46 -7.04 -9.98
N THR A 206 7.58 -6.16 -9.47
CA THR A 206 7.12 -6.27 -8.09
C THR A 206 6.16 -7.45 -7.95
N LEU A 207 5.91 -7.86 -6.71
CA LEU A 207 4.87 -8.81 -6.36
C LEU A 207 4.18 -8.30 -5.11
N ILE A 208 2.90 -7.94 -5.21
CA ILE A 208 2.04 -7.79 -4.04
C ILE A 208 0.89 -8.77 -4.17
N SER A 209 0.74 -9.65 -3.18
CA SER A 209 -0.34 -10.65 -3.15
C SER A 209 -1.03 -10.69 -1.82
N VAL A 210 -2.36 -10.81 -1.84
CA VAL A 210 -3.22 -11.02 -0.69
C VAL A 210 -3.88 -12.38 -0.82
N ILE A 211 -3.54 -13.27 0.10
CA ILE A 211 -4.02 -14.64 0.19
C ILE A 211 -5.00 -14.73 1.36
N LEU A 212 -6.28 -14.99 1.06
CA LEU A 212 -7.33 -15.16 2.04
C LEU A 212 -7.67 -16.65 2.17
N GLU A 213 -7.35 -17.23 3.33
CA GLU A 213 -7.65 -18.62 3.66
C GLU A 213 -8.81 -18.73 4.63
N ARG A 214 -9.75 -19.63 4.33
CA ARG A 214 -10.89 -20.00 5.20
C ARG A 214 -11.73 -18.82 5.67
N LYS A 215 -11.69 -17.69 4.95
CA LYS A 215 -12.26 -16.39 5.36
C LYS A 215 -11.76 -15.89 6.72
N ARG A 216 -10.67 -16.46 7.24
CA ARG A 216 -10.16 -16.22 8.60
C ARG A 216 -8.74 -15.69 8.60
N PHE A 217 -7.90 -16.13 7.69
CA PHE A 217 -6.50 -15.75 7.69
C PHE A 217 -6.20 -14.95 6.43
N LEU A 218 -5.82 -13.69 6.61
CA LEU A 218 -5.31 -12.84 5.56
C LEU A 218 -3.80 -12.93 5.59
N THR A 219 -3.16 -13.25 4.47
CA THR A 219 -1.70 -13.27 4.32
C THR A 219 -1.31 -12.33 3.20
N VAL A 220 -0.39 -11.41 3.46
CA VAL A 220 0.15 -10.49 2.46
C VAL A 220 1.59 -10.84 2.17
N VAL A 221 1.90 -10.94 0.88
CA VAL A 221 3.25 -11.17 0.34
C VAL A 221 3.63 -9.92 -0.43
N ASN A 222 4.69 -9.22 -0.03
CA ASN A 222 5.18 -8.06 -0.75
C ASN A 222 6.65 -8.22 -1.14
N VAL A 223 6.97 -7.98 -2.41
CA VAL A 223 8.30 -7.90 -2.99
C VAL A 223 8.35 -6.66 -3.87
N GLY A 224 9.20 -5.70 -3.51
CA GLY A 224 9.29 -4.42 -4.20
C GLY A 224 8.46 -3.34 -3.51
N ASP A 225 8.03 -2.35 -4.27
CA ASP A 225 7.42 -1.11 -3.77
C ASP A 225 5.94 -0.93 -4.15
N SER A 226 5.30 -2.00 -4.62
CA SER A 226 3.84 -2.10 -4.58
C SER A 226 3.33 -2.20 -3.14
N ARG A 227 2.05 -1.89 -2.92
CA ARG A 227 1.51 -1.73 -1.56
C ARG A 227 0.11 -2.29 -1.38
N ALA A 228 -0.08 -3.03 -0.28
CA ALA A 228 -1.39 -3.43 0.22
C ALA A 228 -1.80 -2.57 1.43
N VAL A 229 -3.05 -2.12 1.44
CA VAL A 229 -3.64 -1.31 2.51
C VAL A 229 -5.03 -1.85 2.81
N ALA A 230 -5.34 -2.07 4.08
CA ALA A 230 -6.68 -2.37 4.58
C ALA A 230 -7.39 -1.08 5.02
N CYS A 231 -8.71 -1.13 5.03
CA CYS A 231 -9.55 -0.13 5.68
C CYS A 231 -10.26 -0.80 6.85
N ASP A 232 -10.13 -0.24 8.06
CA ASP A 232 -10.85 -0.77 9.22
C ASP A 232 -12.30 -0.30 9.28
N SER A 233 -13.05 -0.80 10.27
CA SER A 233 -14.46 -0.43 10.48
C SER A 233 -14.66 1.05 10.83
N MET A 234 -13.60 1.78 11.18
CA MET A 234 -13.63 3.23 11.45
C MET A 234 -13.23 4.06 10.22
N GLY A 235 -12.97 3.43 9.08
CA GLY A 235 -12.54 4.10 7.86
C GLY A 235 -11.05 4.50 7.88
N ARG A 236 -10.23 3.92 8.76
CA ARG A 236 -8.80 4.22 8.84
C ARG A 236 -8.02 3.28 7.91
N ALA A 237 -7.08 3.86 7.17
CA ALA A 237 -6.14 3.10 6.36
C ALA A 237 -5.07 2.45 7.24
N ILE A 238 -4.93 1.13 7.12
CA ILE A 238 -3.93 0.31 7.82
C ILE A 238 -3.01 -0.28 6.76
N ALA A 239 -1.72 0.06 6.80
CA ALA A 239 -0.73 -0.54 5.91
C ALA A 239 -0.59 -2.03 6.23
N LEU A 240 -0.73 -2.89 5.21
CA LEU A 240 -0.54 -4.34 5.34
C LEU A 240 0.83 -4.81 4.82
N SER A 241 1.49 -3.98 4.01
CA SER A 241 2.85 -4.21 3.54
C SER A 241 3.71 -2.96 3.75
N ALA A 242 5.03 -3.15 3.68
CA ALA A 242 6.01 -2.07 3.66
C ALA A 242 6.85 -2.15 2.40
N ASP A 243 6.98 -1.02 1.70
CA ASP A 243 7.72 -0.93 0.44
C ASP A 243 9.20 -1.25 0.61
N HIS A 244 9.77 -1.91 -0.38
CA HIS A 244 11.19 -2.19 -0.46
C HIS A 244 11.87 -1.05 -1.23
N LYS A 245 12.49 -0.14 -0.48
CA LYS A 245 13.26 0.99 -1.04
C LYS A 245 14.74 0.79 -0.72
N PRO A 246 15.66 1.06 -1.66
CA PRO A 246 17.11 0.92 -1.44
C PRO A 246 17.65 1.71 -0.24
N SER A 247 16.97 2.80 0.14
CA SER A 247 17.32 3.64 1.29
C SER A 247 17.05 2.99 2.66
N ASN A 248 16.25 1.93 2.71
CA ASN A 248 15.85 1.31 3.97
C ASN A 248 16.97 0.41 4.49
N ARG A 249 17.48 0.71 5.68
CA ARG A 249 18.60 0.01 6.32
C ARG A 249 18.33 -1.47 6.68
N ILE A 250 17.08 -1.92 6.59
CA ILE A 250 16.64 -3.25 7.03
C ILE A 250 16.86 -4.32 5.93
N TYR A 251 17.07 -3.90 4.68
CA TYR A 251 17.17 -4.82 3.54
C TYR A 251 18.61 -5.26 3.26
N THR A 252 19.18 -6.05 4.17
CA THR A 252 20.52 -6.67 3.99
C THR A 252 20.39 -8.19 3.96
N GLY A 253 19.92 -8.76 2.84
CA GLY A 253 19.79 -10.21 2.63
C GLY A 253 18.63 -10.60 1.69
N LYS A 254 18.61 -11.84 1.19
CA LYS A 254 17.55 -12.35 0.29
C LYS A 254 16.17 -12.42 0.97
N ASP A 255 16.12 -12.79 2.26
CA ASP A 255 14.86 -12.88 3.04
C ASP A 255 14.31 -11.50 3.42
N ALA A 256 15.13 -10.45 3.37
CA ALA A 256 14.70 -9.09 3.67
C ALA A 256 13.84 -8.49 2.53
N ILE A 257 13.82 -9.14 1.35
CA ILE A 257 13.14 -8.66 0.14
C ILE A 257 11.69 -9.19 0.07
N ILE A 258 11.21 -9.88 1.10
CA ILE A 258 9.82 -10.31 1.22
C ILE A 258 9.25 -9.82 2.56
N ASN A 259 8.42 -8.79 2.55
CA ASN A 259 7.68 -8.37 3.73
C ASN A 259 6.36 -9.14 3.78
N TYR A 260 6.13 -9.78 4.93
CA TYR A 260 5.01 -10.66 5.17
C TYR A 260 4.15 -10.13 6.31
N SER A 261 2.84 -10.17 6.16
CA SER A 261 1.92 -10.03 7.29
C SER A 261 0.80 -11.04 7.18
N ARG A 262 0.62 -11.88 8.21
CA ARG A 262 -0.60 -12.67 8.36
C ARG A 262 -1.39 -12.15 9.53
N VAL A 263 -2.66 -11.86 9.30
CA VAL A 263 -3.54 -11.29 10.31
C VAL A 263 -4.83 -12.10 10.31
N SER A 264 -5.31 -12.44 11.49
CA SER A 264 -6.66 -13.00 11.60
C SER A 264 -7.67 -11.92 11.21
N SER A 265 -8.66 -12.27 10.40
CA SER A 265 -9.77 -11.37 10.04
C SER A 265 -10.47 -10.83 11.29
N GLU A 266 -10.54 -11.63 12.36
CA GLU A 266 -11.03 -11.16 13.66
C GLU A 266 -10.21 -9.98 14.19
N VAL A 267 -8.89 -9.94 14.02
CA VAL A 267 -8.04 -8.83 14.52
C VAL A 267 -8.15 -7.58 13.63
N LEU A 268 -8.27 -7.76 12.31
CA LEU A 268 -8.47 -6.64 11.37
C LEU A 268 -9.86 -5.99 11.50
N PHE A 269 -10.87 -6.78 11.86
CA PHE A 269 -12.25 -6.33 12.00
C PHE A 269 -12.74 -6.30 13.45
N SER A 270 -11.88 -6.55 14.45
CA SER A 270 -12.26 -6.47 15.87
C SER A 270 -12.46 -5.02 16.25
N THR A 271 -13.73 -4.65 16.36
CA THR A 271 -14.19 -3.55 17.19
C THR A 271 -13.92 -3.88 18.66
N LYS A 272 -12.69 -3.68 19.14
CA LYS A 272 -12.43 -3.63 20.59
C LYS A 272 -11.80 -2.32 21.00
N GLY A 273 -12.69 -1.33 21.12
CA GLY A 273 -12.69 -0.53 22.33
C GLY A 273 -12.90 -1.46 23.52
N THR A 274 -11.84 -1.69 24.28
CA THR A 274 -11.86 -1.90 25.74
C THR A 274 -10.41 -2.03 26.18
N SER A 275 -9.85 -0.89 26.62
CA SER A 275 -8.76 -0.94 27.59
C SER A 275 -9.28 -1.68 28.81
N LYS A 276 -8.77 -2.89 29.05
CA LYS A 276 -8.62 -3.34 30.43
C LYS A 276 -7.13 -3.41 30.69
N SER A 277 -6.64 -2.34 31.30
CA SER A 277 -5.42 -2.39 32.11
C SER A 277 -5.63 -3.52 33.12
N LYS A 278 -4.80 -4.56 33.03
CA LYS A 278 -4.55 -5.41 34.18
C LYS A 278 -3.52 -4.67 35.04
N ALA A 279 -3.99 -4.13 36.15
CA ALA A 279 -3.23 -4.15 37.39
C ALA A 279 -3.26 -5.58 37.94
#